data_AF-A0A941NIX3-F1
#
_entry.id   AF-A0A941NIX3-F1
#
_cell.length_a   1.000
_cell.length_b   1.000
_cell.length_c   1.000
_cell.angle_alpha   90.00
_cell.angle_beta   90.00
_cell.angle_gamma   90.00
#
_symmetry.space_group_name_H-M   'P 1'
#
loop_
_entity.id
_entity.type
_entity.pdbx_description
1 polymer ?
#
loop_
_entity_poly.entity_id
_entity_poly.type
_entity_poly.pdbx_seq_one_letter_code
_entity_poly.pdbx_strand_id
1 'polypeptide(L)'
;LSLALRADYRDALYLAEAGKILAMIQGLPARTGTVMVIGHNPGLEELAAFLAREPARRKERERRDVLEEKFPTCALAVLDFDIERWRDIQPGEGELVDFVRPKDL
;
A
#
# COMPACT_ATOMS: atom_id res chain seq x y z
N LEU A 1 25.06 -10.33 -0.47
CA LEU A 1 23.77 -10.89 -0.02
C LEU A 1 22.74 -10.63 -1.11
N SER A 2 22.48 -11.63 -1.95
CA SER A 2 21.38 -11.58 -2.90
C SER A 2 20.08 -11.65 -2.09
N LEU A 3 19.38 -10.53 -1.97
CA LEU A 3 17.97 -10.56 -1.57
C LEU A 3 17.23 -11.18 -2.75
N ALA A 4 17.03 -12.50 -2.71
CA ALA A 4 16.12 -13.15 -3.63
C ALA A 4 14.71 -12.60 -3.33
N LEU A 5 14.35 -11.54 -4.05
CA LEU A 5 13.00 -11.01 -4.09
C LEU A 5 12.11 -12.13 -4.63
N ARG A 6 11.29 -12.71 -3.75
CA ARG A 6 10.34 -13.74 -4.13
C ARG A 6 9.07 -13.06 -4.64
N ALA A 7 8.80 -13.19 -5.93
CA ALA A 7 7.49 -12.89 -6.47
C ALA A 7 6.51 -14.03 -6.14
N ASP A 8 5.31 -13.68 -5.69
CA ASP A 8 4.18 -14.59 -5.50
C ASP A 8 3.02 -14.11 -6.38
N TYR A 9 2.74 -14.85 -7.45
CA TYR A 9 1.73 -14.48 -8.43
C TYR A 9 0.39 -15.07 -8.02
N ARG A 10 -0.64 -14.21 -7.93
CA ARG A 10 -1.99 -14.62 -7.54
C ARG A 10 -3.02 -14.07 -8.50
N ASP A 11 -3.73 -14.94 -9.20
CA ASP A 11 -4.87 -14.55 -10.05
C ASP A 11 -5.93 -13.79 -9.26
N ALA A 12 -6.06 -14.11 -7.97
CA ALA A 12 -6.95 -13.43 -7.04
C ALA A 12 -6.69 -11.92 -6.88
N LEU A 13 -5.51 -11.42 -7.28
CA LEU A 13 -5.12 -10.01 -7.26
C LEU A 13 -5.56 -9.25 -8.51
N TYR A 14 -5.88 -9.94 -9.60
CA TYR A 14 -6.34 -9.31 -10.83
C TYR A 14 -7.70 -8.64 -10.63
N LEU A 15 -7.75 -7.32 -10.83
CA LEU A 15 -8.94 -6.48 -10.59
C LEU A 15 -9.58 -6.71 -9.20
N ALA A 16 -8.76 -7.03 -8.20
CA ALA A 16 -9.24 -7.25 -6.83
C ALA A 16 -9.69 -5.94 -6.18
N GLU A 17 -10.80 -5.99 -5.45
CA GLU A 17 -11.25 -4.89 -4.59
C GLU A 17 -10.30 -4.71 -3.39
N ALA A 18 -10.24 -3.50 -2.83
CA ALA A 18 -9.35 -3.16 -1.71
C ALA A 18 -9.41 -4.16 -0.55
N GLY A 19 -10.62 -4.57 -0.13
CA GLY A 19 -10.79 -5.52 0.97
C GLY A 19 -10.18 -6.91 0.69
N LYS A 20 -10.22 -7.38 -0.56
CA LYS A 20 -9.60 -8.65 -0.96
C LYS A 20 -8.08 -8.55 -0.97
N ILE A 21 -7.54 -7.40 -1.40
CA ILE A 21 -6.10 -7.13 -1.34
C ILE A 21 -5.65 -7.07 0.13
N LEU A 22 -6.39 -6.37 0.99
CA LEU A 22 -6.11 -6.31 2.43
C LEU A 22 -6.11 -7.69 3.07
N ALA A 23 -7.11 -8.53 2.78
CA ALA A 23 -7.16 -9.90 3.30
C ALA A 23 -5.94 -10.73 2.89
N MET A 24 -5.42 -10.55 1.68
CA MET A 24 -4.18 -11.21 1.25
C MET A 24 -2.96 -10.70 2.01
N ILE A 25 -2.87 -9.38 2.24
CA ILE A 25 -1.80 -8.76 3.05
C ILE A 25 -1.87 -9.29 4.49
N GLN A 26 -3.05 -9.30 5.11
CA GLN A 26 -3.28 -9.79 6.47
C GLN A 26 -2.92 -11.28 6.64
N GLY A 27 -2.96 -12.06 5.55
CA GLY A 27 -2.54 -13.46 5.53
C GLY A 27 -1.02 -13.69 5.43
N LEU A 28 -0.21 -12.64 5.31
CA LEU A 28 1.25 -12.78 5.16
C LEU A 28 1.91 -13.26 6.47
N PRO A 29 3.01 -14.05 6.37
CA PRO A 29 3.76 -14.47 7.54
C PRO A 29 4.35 -13.27 8.31
N ALA A 30 4.35 -13.33 9.64
CA ALA A 30 4.91 -12.27 10.49
C ALA A 30 6.40 -11.96 10.23
N ARG A 31 7.17 -12.92 9.69
CA ARG A 31 8.58 -12.72 9.32
C ARG A 31 8.78 -11.81 8.10
N THR A 32 7.72 -11.47 7.36
CA THR A 32 7.77 -10.60 6.19
C THR A 32 7.89 -9.16 6.66
N GLY A 33 9.08 -8.57 6.61
CA GLY A 33 9.28 -7.18 7.08
C GLY A 33 8.75 -6.11 6.13
N THR A 34 8.62 -6.43 4.84
CA THR A 34 8.11 -5.51 3.82
C THR A 34 7.43 -6.32 2.71
N VAL A 35 6.33 -5.81 2.19
CA VAL A 35 5.64 -6.36 1.01
C VAL A 35 5.38 -5.26 -0.01
N MET A 36 5.60 -5.58 -1.28
CA MET A 36 5.16 -4.75 -2.40
C MET A 36 4.02 -5.48 -3.10
N VAL A 37 2.90 -4.79 -3.29
CA VAL A 37 1.73 -5.32 -4.01
C VAL A 37 1.66 -4.64 -5.36
N ILE A 38 1.63 -5.43 -6.44
CA ILE A 38 1.48 -4.95 -7.81
C ILE A 38 0.16 -5.48 -8.35
N GLY A 39 -0.75 -4.58 -8.74
CA GLY A 39 -2.13 -4.90 -9.09
C GLY A 39 -2.78 -3.80 -9.90
N HIS A 40 -4.11 -3.78 -9.91
CA HIS A 40 -4.91 -2.88 -10.73
C HIS A 40 -5.74 -1.91 -9.89
N ASN A 41 -6.03 -0.75 -10.47
CA ASN A 41 -7.05 0.16 -9.97
C ASN A 41 -8.46 -0.32 -10.37
N PRO A 42 -9.51 0.05 -9.61
CA PRO A 42 -9.48 0.99 -8.47
C PRO A 42 -8.98 0.38 -7.15
N GLY A 43 -8.89 -0.95 -7.04
CA GLY A 43 -8.60 -1.61 -5.76
C GLY A 43 -7.31 -1.19 -5.06
N LEU A 44 -6.22 -0.93 -5.79
CA LEU A 44 -4.98 -0.42 -5.19
C LEU A 44 -5.10 1.01 -4.65
N GLU A 45 -5.73 1.89 -5.42
CA GLU A 45 -5.97 3.28 -5.04
C GLU A 45 -6.86 3.36 -3.79
N GLU A 46 -7.98 2.63 -3.82
CA GLU A 46 -8.89 2.52 -2.69
C GLU A 46 -8.20 1.95 -1.45
N LEU A 47 -7.39 0.90 -1.60
CA LEU A 47 -6.64 0.32 -0.49
C LEU A 47 -5.66 1.32 0.13
N ALA A 48 -4.90 2.03 -0.71
CA ALA A 48 -3.92 3.00 -0.23
C ALA A 48 -4.59 4.14 0.55
N ALA A 49 -5.69 4.68 0.03
CA ALA A 49 -6.48 5.72 0.71
C ALA A 49 -7.11 5.20 2.02
N PHE A 50 -7.65 3.99 2.00
CA PHE A 50 -8.34 3.35 3.13
C PHE A 50 -7.40 3.02 4.29
N LEU A 51 -6.16 2.60 4.00
CA LEU A 51 -5.17 2.27 5.03
C LEU A 51 -4.44 3.49 5.57
N ALA A 52 -4.29 4.56 4.77
CA ALA A 52 -3.54 5.72 5.21
C ALA A 52 -4.23 6.44 6.38
N ARG A 53 -3.47 6.74 7.44
CA ARG A 53 -3.91 7.53 8.59
C ARG A 53 -4.04 9.02 8.28
N GLU A 54 -4.75 9.75 9.13
CA GLU A 54 -4.77 11.21 9.05
C GLU A 54 -3.35 11.80 9.13
N PRO A 55 -3.01 12.78 8.26
CA PRO A 55 -1.66 13.32 8.20
C PRO A 55 -1.37 14.17 9.43
N ALA A 56 -0.27 13.85 10.11
CA ALA A 56 0.18 14.56 11.32
C ALA A 56 1.09 15.76 10.97
N ARG A 57 1.67 15.76 9.76
CA ARG A 57 2.64 16.76 9.30
C ARG A 57 2.25 17.32 7.94
N ARG A 58 2.71 18.54 7.63
CA ARG A 58 2.46 19.21 6.33
C ARG A 58 2.85 18.34 5.13
N LYS A 59 4.01 17.68 5.19
CA LYS A 59 4.50 16.81 4.11
C LYS A 59 3.62 15.57 3.90
N GLU A 60 3.10 14.98 5.00
CA GLU A 60 2.15 13.86 4.92
C GLU A 60 0.85 14.32 4.25
N ARG A 61 0.38 15.53 4.58
CA ARG A 61 -0.82 16.13 3.97
C ARG A 61 -0.64 16.37 2.47
N GLU A 62 0.46 16.98 2.06
CA GLU A 62 0.77 17.21 0.63
C GLU A 62 0.77 15.90 -0.17
N ARG A 63 1.28 14.80 0.39
CA ARG A 63 1.26 13.47 -0.25
C ARG A 63 -0.15 12.89 -0.33
N ARG A 64 -0.93 13.02 0.75
CA ARG A 64 -2.32 12.58 0.79
C ARG A 64 -3.16 13.31 -0.25
N ASP A 65 -3.05 14.64 -0.33
CA ASP A 65 -3.80 15.44 -1.30
C ASP A 65 -3.53 14.97 -2.74
N VAL A 66 -2.26 14.64 -3.04
CA VAL A 66 -1.85 14.16 -4.36
C VAL A 66 -2.33 12.73 -4.65
N LEU A 67 -2.36 11.86 -3.64
CA LEU A 67 -2.92 10.51 -3.73
C LEU A 67 -4.43 10.56 -3.99
N GLU A 68 -5.15 11.41 -3.26
CA GLU A 68 -6.61 11.59 -3.37
C GLU A 68 -7.02 12.29 -4.68
N GLU A 69 -6.13 13.08 -5.29
CA GLU A 69 -6.36 13.65 -6.62
C GLU A 69 -6.35 12.54 -7.70
N LYS A 70 -5.35 11.66 -7.68
CA LYS A 70 -5.21 10.57 -8.66
C LYS A 70 -4.14 9.54 -8.30
N PHE A 71 -4.45 8.27 -8.55
CA PHE A 71 -3.46 7.17 -8.58
C PHE A 71 -3.17 6.70 -10.01
N PRO A 72 -2.24 7.33 -10.77
CA PRO A 72 -1.98 6.94 -12.16
C PRO A 72 -1.26 5.58 -12.27
N THR A 73 -1.21 5.02 -13.48
CA THR A 73 -0.42 3.81 -13.78
C THR A 73 1.02 3.96 -13.29
N CYS A 74 1.56 2.90 -12.68
CA CYS A 74 2.89 2.87 -12.07
C CYS A 74 3.11 3.87 -10.92
N ALA A 75 2.05 4.45 -10.34
CA ALA A 75 2.18 5.13 -9.06
C ALA A 75 2.47 4.13 -7.92
N LEU A 76 3.19 4.61 -6.91
CA LEU A 76 3.57 3.85 -5.72
C LEU A 76 3.22 4.67 -4.48
N ALA A 77 2.30 4.14 -3.66
CA ALA A 77 2.11 4.59 -2.29
C ALA A 77 2.94 3.70 -1.36
N VAL A 78 3.69 4.33 -0.46
CA VAL A 78 4.48 3.64 0.57
C VAL A 78 3.84 3.94 1.92
N LEU A 79 3.38 2.88 2.59
CA LEU A 79 2.76 2.97 3.92
C LEU A 79 3.58 2.20 4.95
N ASP A 80 3.91 2.86 6.06
CA ASP A 80 4.51 2.24 7.24
C ASP A 80 3.44 1.98 8.31
N PHE A 81 3.52 0.83 8.97
CA PHE A 81 2.57 0.42 10.02
C PHE A 81 3.33 0.07 11.31
N ASP A 82 2.86 0.59 12.44
CA ASP A 82 3.36 0.23 13.76
C ASP A 82 2.57 -0.98 14.31
N ILE A 83 2.89 -2.16 13.78
CA ILE A 83 2.21 -3.43 14.09
C ILE A 83 3.21 -4.58 14.23
N GLU A 84 2.87 -5.60 15.02
CA GLU A 84 3.69 -6.81 15.15
C GLU A 84 3.42 -7.82 14.03
N ARG A 85 2.19 -7.86 13.49
CA ARG A 85 1.75 -8.87 12.51
C ARG A 85 0.85 -8.23 11.46
N TRP A 86 1.01 -8.64 10.20
CA TRP A 86 0.19 -8.16 9.08
C TRP A 86 -1.32 -8.29 9.30
N ARG A 87 -1.77 -9.35 9.98
CA ARG A 87 -3.19 -9.56 10.30
C ARG A 87 -3.80 -8.46 11.17
N ASP A 88 -2.96 -7.72 11.89
CA ASP A 88 -3.39 -6.71 12.84
C ASP A 88 -3.59 -5.34 12.16
N ILE A 89 -3.22 -5.16 10.87
CA ILE A 89 -3.50 -3.93 10.10
C ILE A 89 -4.98 -3.57 10.17
N GLN A 90 -5.28 -2.36 10.65
CA GLN A 90 -6.60 -1.75 10.56
C GLN A 90 -6.63 -0.56 9.58
N PRO A 91 -7.83 -0.15 9.14
CA PRO A 91 -7.99 1.05 8.33
C PRO A 91 -7.52 2.30 9.08
N GLY A 92 -6.93 3.25 8.35
CA GLY A 92 -6.50 4.53 8.92
C GLY A 92 -5.32 4.47 9.90
N GLU A 93 -4.51 3.41 9.89
CA GLU A 93 -3.34 3.26 10.76
C GLU A 93 -2.00 3.48 10.05
N GLY A 94 -1.96 3.36 8.71
CA GLY A 94 -0.73 3.41 7.93
C GLY A 94 -0.21 4.84 7.73
N GLU A 95 1.03 5.13 8.12
CA GLU A 95 1.68 6.39 7.77
C GLU A 95 2.04 6.41 6.28
N LEU A 96 1.50 7.38 5.52
CA LEU A 96 1.89 7.60 4.12
C LEU A 96 3.29 8.26 4.06
N VAL A 97 4.33 7.41 4.09
CA VAL A 97 5.73 7.85 4.12
C VAL A 97 6.23 8.29 2.75
N ASP A 98 5.60 7.86 1.66
CA ASP A 98 5.82 8.44 0.34
C ASP A 98 4.70 8.18 -0.66
N PHE A 99 4.63 9.02 -1.70
CA PHE A 99 3.80 8.79 -2.88
C PHE A 99 4.55 9.23 -4.12
N VAL A 100 4.87 8.27 -5.00
CA VAL A 100 5.66 8.49 -6.21
C VAL A 100 4.79 8.26 -7.43
N ARG A 101 4.81 9.20 -8.38
CA ARG A 101 4.18 9.03 -9.70
C ARG A 101 5.26 9.05 -10.76
N PRO A 102 5.10 8.33 -11.89
CA PRO A 102 6.10 8.34 -12.95
C PRO A 102 6.47 9.74 -13.48
N LYS A 103 5.53 10.70 -13.44
CA LYS A 103 5.78 12.08 -13.89
C LYS A 103 6.64 12.93 -12.94
N ASP A 104 6.88 12.44 -11.73
CA ASP A 104 7.67 13.14 -10.70
C ASP A 104 9.14 12.66 -10.66
N LEU A 105 9.53 11.74 -11.56
CA LEU A 105 10.87 11.13 -11.69
C LEU A 105 11.69 11.75 -12.82
#